data_AF-A0AAV1JRR9-F1
#
_entry.id   AF-A0AAV1JRR9-F1
#
_cell.length_a   1.000
_cell.length_b   1.000
_cell.length_c   1.000
_cell.angle_alpha   90.00
_cell.angle_beta   90.00
_cell.angle_gamma   90.00
#
_symmetry.space_group_name_H-M   'P 1'
#
loop_
_entity.id
_entity.type
_entity.pdbx_description
1 polymer ?
#
loop_
_entity_poly.entity_id
_entity_poly.type
_entity_poly.pdbx_seq_one_letter_code
_entity_poly.pdbx_strand_id
1 'polypeptide(L)'
;MFEMPPPRSYKRWRLRNVASGDQQDIIVHCPHEVRSKTEEVVLEPIPEYQIECGAVSLSQDKIAALALSLILKQRASLLKVRVEGSSGEIVTMEKMSLANFKDKYGDMQPRIANVLYSTLDQLEGLLPGKYVLHHDPSHGENAMLYSQKASSGPTLLLHLDIDLNASPPSDESTSLKTAPTLCDDLLPVHKFRRTLPCAFTPYKDQLPKHVPKTPARSKTPPQAIKWPRRYRNPKKK
;
A
#
# COMPACT_ATOMS: atom_id res chain seq x y z
N MET A 1 15.40 -22.59 -2.98
CA MET A 1 15.47 -22.65 -4.45
C MET A 1 14.04 -22.51 -4.96
N PHE A 2 13.64 -21.33 -5.43
CA PHE A 2 12.29 -21.09 -5.93
C PHE A 2 12.27 -21.50 -7.41
N GLU A 3 11.65 -22.64 -7.69
CA GLU A 3 11.45 -23.17 -9.04
C GLU A 3 10.61 -22.19 -9.88
N MET A 4 10.88 -22.18 -11.19
CA MET A 4 10.27 -21.29 -12.20
C MET A 4 8.77 -21.03 -11.96
N PRO A 5 8.29 -19.79 -12.16
CA PRO A 5 6.87 -19.51 -12.05
C PRO A 5 6.10 -20.40 -13.05
N PRO A 6 5.02 -21.07 -12.60
CA PRO A 6 4.23 -21.93 -13.47
C PRO A 6 3.60 -21.14 -14.63
N PRO A 7 3.19 -21.82 -15.72
CA PRO A 7 2.50 -21.16 -16.84
C PRO A 7 1.32 -20.35 -16.31
N ARG A 8 1.25 -19.09 -16.74
CA ARG A 8 0.20 -18.11 -16.41
C ARG A 8 -1.16 -18.78 -16.23
N SER A 9 -1.73 -18.74 -15.02
CA SER A 9 -3.06 -19.30 -14.82
C SER A 9 -4.11 -18.27 -15.25
N TYR A 10 -4.84 -18.61 -16.31
CA TYR A 10 -6.04 -17.89 -16.72
C TYR A 10 -7.23 -18.70 -16.25
N LYS A 11 -8.20 -18.03 -15.63
CA LYS A 11 -9.46 -18.64 -15.23
C LYS A 11 -10.63 -17.87 -15.79
N ARG A 12 -11.59 -18.60 -16.35
CA ARG A 12 -12.88 -18.04 -16.74
C ARG A 12 -13.80 -17.99 -15.53
N TRP A 13 -14.40 -16.83 -15.31
CA TRP A 13 -15.41 -16.59 -14.29
C TRP A 13 -16.67 -16.04 -14.96
N ARG A 14 -17.81 -16.28 -14.32
CA ARG A 14 -19.10 -15.75 -14.76
C ARG A 14 -19.70 -14.91 -13.66
N LEU A 15 -19.98 -13.66 -13.96
CA LEU A 15 -20.76 -12.76 -13.14
C LEU A 15 -22.20 -12.86 -13.61
N ARG A 16 -23.14 -13.00 -12.68
CA ARG A 16 -24.57 -13.10 -12.98
C ARG A 16 -25.32 -12.10 -12.12
N ASN A 17 -26.10 -11.26 -12.78
CA ASN A 17 -27.11 -10.46 -12.11
C ASN A 17 -28.34 -11.33 -11.86
N VAL A 18 -28.66 -11.56 -10.58
CA VAL A 18 -29.80 -12.40 -10.20
C VAL A 18 -31.13 -11.70 -10.51
N ALA A 19 -31.17 -10.36 -10.48
CA ALA A 19 -32.38 -9.58 -10.68
C ALA A 19 -32.76 -9.45 -12.16
N SER A 20 -31.81 -9.12 -13.05
CA SER A 20 -32.07 -8.98 -14.48
C SER A 20 -31.89 -10.27 -15.28
N GLY A 21 -31.12 -11.22 -14.75
CA GLY A 21 -30.74 -12.46 -15.44
C GLY A 21 -29.51 -12.32 -16.33
N ASP A 22 -28.95 -11.10 -16.45
CA ASP A 22 -27.79 -10.81 -17.29
C ASP A 22 -26.53 -11.52 -16.80
N GLN A 23 -25.65 -11.83 -17.74
CA GLN A 23 -24.43 -12.59 -17.49
C GLN A 23 -23.26 -11.98 -18.25
N GLN A 24 -22.14 -11.81 -17.53
CA GLN A 24 -20.88 -11.37 -18.10
C GLN A 24 -19.81 -12.42 -17.81
N ASP A 25 -19.15 -12.90 -18.86
CA ASP A 25 -18.04 -13.82 -18.74
C ASP A 25 -16.71 -13.04 -18.74
N ILE A 26 -15.88 -13.27 -17.74
CA ILE A 26 -14.56 -12.63 -17.61
C ILE A 26 -13.46 -13.67 -17.60
N ILE A 27 -12.30 -13.33 -18.15
CA ILE A 27 -11.08 -14.15 -18.08
C ILE A 27 -10.06 -13.40 -17.23
N VAL A 28 -9.72 -13.98 -16.08
CA VAL A 28 -8.83 -13.36 -15.10
C VAL A 28 -7.49 -14.07 -15.11
N HIS A 29 -6.42 -13.31 -15.34
CA HIS A 29 -5.07 -13.77 -15.12
C HIS A 29 -4.73 -13.73 -13.63
N CYS A 30 -4.36 -14.88 -13.06
CA CYS A 30 -4.02 -15.01 -11.64
C CYS A 30 -2.51 -15.27 -11.51
N PRO A 31 -1.69 -14.24 -11.26
CA PRO A 31 -0.26 -14.45 -11.05
C PRO A 31 -0.02 -15.27 -9.77
N HIS A 32 0.96 -16.16 -9.83
CA HIS A 32 1.42 -16.97 -8.70
C HIS A 32 2.73 -16.37 -8.18
N GLU A 33 2.67 -15.71 -7.02
CA GLU A 33 3.85 -15.11 -6.40
C GLU A 33 4.60 -16.14 -5.57
N VAL A 34 3.88 -16.82 -4.67
CA VAL A 34 4.43 -17.85 -3.79
C VAL A 34 3.56 -19.08 -3.85
N ARG A 35 4.20 -20.23 -4.12
CA ARG A 35 3.52 -21.51 -4.25
C ARG A 35 4.29 -22.59 -3.51
N SER A 36 3.57 -23.31 -2.65
CA SER A 36 4.02 -24.59 -2.11
C SER A 36 3.61 -25.73 -3.06
N LYS A 37 4.08 -26.95 -2.80
CA LYS A 37 3.67 -28.14 -3.56
C LYS A 37 2.15 -28.34 -3.54
N THR A 38 1.47 -27.87 -2.51
CA THR A 38 0.05 -28.17 -2.23
C THR A 38 -0.89 -26.97 -2.30
N GLU A 39 -0.38 -25.75 -2.14
CA GLU A 39 -1.20 -24.54 -1.98
C GLU A 39 -0.50 -23.30 -2.54
N GLU A 40 -1.30 -22.30 -2.88
CA GLU A 40 -0.82 -20.97 -3.22
C GLU A 40 -0.88 -20.08 -1.97
N VAL A 41 0.09 -19.17 -1.85
CA VAL A 41 0.16 -18.24 -0.72
C VAL A 41 0.11 -16.83 -1.26
N VAL A 42 -0.90 -16.07 -0.82
CA VAL A 42 -0.99 -14.63 -1.00
C VAL A 42 -0.27 -13.99 0.17
N LEU A 43 0.74 -13.16 -0.11
CA LEU A 43 1.47 -12.42 0.91
C LEU A 43 0.88 -11.03 1.06
N GLU A 44 0.59 -10.62 2.30
CA GLU A 44 0.17 -9.26 2.61
C GLU A 44 1.03 -8.68 3.73
N PRO A 45 2.03 -7.84 3.40
CA PRO A 45 2.78 -7.09 4.39
C PRO A 45 1.97 -5.89 4.90
N ILE A 46 1.87 -5.76 6.23
CA ILE A 46 1.17 -4.68 6.91
C ILE A 46 2.21 -3.88 7.71
N PRO A 47 2.56 -2.65 7.27
CA PRO A 47 3.50 -1.83 7.99
C PRO A 47 2.88 -1.28 9.27
N GLU A 48 3.58 -1.48 10.39
CA GLU A 48 3.22 -0.98 11.71
C GLU A 48 4.12 0.19 12.08
N TYR A 49 3.54 1.37 12.23
CA TYR A 49 4.28 2.59 12.62
C TYR A 49 4.19 2.89 14.12
N GLN A 50 3.16 2.34 14.79
CA GLN A 50 2.87 2.61 16.19
C GLN A 50 2.59 1.30 16.95
N ILE A 51 3.51 0.33 16.85
CA ILE A 51 3.38 -1.00 17.47
C ILE A 51 3.05 -0.95 18.96
N GLU A 52 3.50 0.10 19.66
CA GLU A 52 3.25 0.28 21.09
C GLU A 52 1.80 0.69 21.41
N CYS A 53 1.12 1.31 20.44
CA CYS A 53 -0.24 1.82 20.60
C CYS A 53 -1.28 0.80 20.14
N GLY A 54 -0.99 -0.01 19.13
CA GLY A 54 -1.96 -0.94 18.56
C GLY A 54 -1.51 -1.45 17.21
N ALA A 55 -2.25 -2.41 16.65
CA ALA A 55 -2.00 -2.86 15.28
C ALA A 55 -2.79 -2.00 14.29
N VAL A 56 -2.25 -1.81 13.09
CA VAL A 56 -2.98 -1.13 12.01
C VAL A 56 -4.17 -1.98 11.56
N SER A 57 -5.33 -1.32 11.43
CA SER A 57 -6.54 -1.90 10.88
C SER A 57 -6.49 -1.90 9.34
N LEU A 58 -6.98 -2.98 8.73
CA LEU A 58 -7.12 -3.04 7.28
C LEU A 58 -8.38 -2.31 6.83
N SER A 59 -8.28 -1.52 5.75
CA SER A 59 -9.46 -0.91 5.14
C SER A 59 -10.39 -1.98 4.53
N GLN A 60 -11.67 -1.65 4.42
CA GLN A 60 -12.67 -2.53 3.83
C GLN A 60 -12.33 -2.90 2.38
N ASP A 61 -11.79 -1.98 1.60
CA ASP A 61 -11.39 -2.25 0.21
C ASP A 61 -10.17 -3.16 0.14
N LYS A 62 -9.25 -3.03 1.09
CA LYS A 62 -8.10 -3.93 1.19
C LYS A 62 -8.55 -5.35 1.59
N ILE A 63 -9.48 -5.46 2.54
CA ILE A 63 -10.11 -6.74 2.91
C ILE A 63 -10.81 -7.36 1.69
N ALA A 64 -11.58 -6.57 0.92
CA ALA A 64 -12.24 -7.03 -0.30
C ALA A 64 -11.25 -7.49 -1.38
N ALA A 65 -10.15 -6.76 -1.58
CA ALA A 65 -9.10 -7.14 -2.52
C ALA A 65 -8.40 -8.46 -2.13
N LEU A 66 -8.13 -8.66 -0.84
CA LEU A 66 -7.58 -9.92 -0.32
C LEU A 66 -8.55 -11.08 -0.48
N ALA A 67 -9.83 -10.86 -0.17
CA ALA A 67 -10.88 -11.85 -0.38
C ALA A 67 -10.99 -12.24 -1.86
N LEU A 68 -11.00 -11.26 -2.77
CA LEU A 68 -11.01 -11.50 -4.21
C LEU A 68 -9.78 -12.32 -4.64
N SER A 69 -8.59 -11.97 -4.15
CA SER A 69 -7.35 -12.71 -4.43
C SER A 69 -7.43 -14.17 -4.00
N LEU A 70 -8.02 -14.45 -2.83
CA LEU A 70 -8.23 -15.82 -2.33
C LEU A 70 -9.29 -16.58 -3.12
N ILE A 71 -10.37 -15.93 -3.56
CA ILE A 71 -11.44 -16.54 -4.36
C ILE A 71 -10.92 -16.92 -5.76
N LEU A 72 -10.14 -16.04 -6.37
CA LEU A 72 -9.63 -16.24 -7.73
C LEU A 72 -8.61 -17.38 -7.82
N LYS A 73 -7.79 -17.58 -6.78
CA LYS A 73 -6.71 -18.57 -6.75
C LYS A 73 -7.19 -19.94 -6.24
N GLN A 74 -6.61 -21.03 -6.76
CA GLN A 74 -7.03 -22.38 -6.37
C GLN A 74 -6.32 -22.78 -5.08
N ARG A 75 -7.06 -23.19 -4.05
CA ARG A 75 -6.51 -23.62 -2.75
C ARG A 75 -5.48 -22.61 -2.22
N ALA A 76 -5.85 -21.34 -2.21
CA ALA A 76 -5.00 -20.28 -1.71
C ALA A 76 -5.19 -20.06 -0.20
N SER A 77 -4.09 -19.68 0.45
CA SER A 77 -4.08 -19.16 1.81
C SER A 77 -3.48 -17.75 1.80
N LEU A 78 -3.88 -16.93 2.76
CA LEU A 78 -3.32 -15.61 2.98
C LEU A 78 -2.33 -15.70 4.15
N LEU A 79 -1.12 -15.21 3.94
CA LEU A 79 -0.15 -14.99 4.99
C LEU A 79 -0.03 -13.48 5.22
N LYS A 80 -0.66 -13.01 6.30
CA LYS A 80 -0.54 -11.63 6.78
C LYS A 80 0.73 -11.52 7.60
N VAL A 81 1.57 -10.56 7.26
CA VAL A 81 2.83 -10.31 7.97
C VAL A 81 2.81 -8.87 8.46
N ARG A 82 2.78 -8.66 9.78
CA ARG A 82 2.92 -7.33 10.37
C ARG A 82 4.40 -7.03 10.53
N VAL A 83 4.85 -5.92 9.95
CA VAL A 83 6.26 -5.53 9.86
C VAL A 83 6.43 -4.17 10.53
N GLU A 84 7.43 -4.03 11.40
CA GLU A 84 7.75 -2.73 11.97
C GLU A 84 8.32 -1.80 10.90
N GLY A 85 7.69 -0.64 10.70
CA GLY A 85 8.01 0.26 9.59
C GLY A 85 9.43 0.83 9.61
N SER A 86 10.01 1.04 10.80
CA SER A 86 11.34 1.64 10.97
C SER A 86 12.49 0.65 10.81
N SER A 87 12.33 -0.58 11.30
CA SER A 87 13.38 -1.60 11.33
C SER A 87 13.24 -2.63 10.21
N GLY A 88 12.03 -2.79 9.66
CA GLY A 88 11.69 -3.90 8.76
C GLY A 88 11.58 -5.26 9.48
N GLU A 89 11.59 -5.29 10.81
CA GLU A 89 11.47 -6.52 11.58
C GLU A 89 10.05 -7.09 11.52
N ILE A 90 9.94 -8.41 11.49
CA ILE A 90 8.66 -9.11 11.49
C ILE A 90 8.12 -9.14 12.92
N VAL A 91 6.99 -8.46 13.15
CA VAL A 91 6.32 -8.40 14.43
C VAL A 91 5.44 -9.63 14.64
N THR A 92 4.59 -9.95 13.67
CA THR A 92 3.74 -11.15 13.70
C THR A 92 3.48 -11.69 12.31
N MET A 93 3.16 -12.99 12.26
CA MET A 93 2.72 -13.68 11.06
C MET A 93 1.44 -14.46 11.36
N GLU A 94 0.42 -14.28 10.53
CA GLU A 94 -0.88 -14.95 10.65
C GLU A 94 -1.22 -15.58 9.30
N LYS A 95 -1.30 -16.92 9.27
CA LYS A 95 -1.75 -17.67 8.09
C LYS A 95 -3.23 -17.97 8.22
N MET A 96 -4.01 -17.65 7.19
CA MET A 96 -5.46 -17.81 7.17
C MET A 96 -5.93 -18.44 5.86
N SER A 97 -6.84 -19.40 5.96
CA SER A 97 -7.58 -19.95 4.82
C SER A 97 -8.74 -19.02 4.43
N LEU A 98 -9.36 -19.26 3.27
CA LEU A 98 -10.57 -18.51 2.87
C LEU A 98 -11.72 -18.66 3.90
N ALA A 99 -11.85 -19.83 4.53
CA ALA A 99 -12.88 -20.05 5.55
C ALA A 99 -12.62 -19.17 6.79
N ASN A 100 -11.41 -19.24 7.36
CA ASN A 100 -11.03 -18.42 8.51
C ASN A 100 -11.09 -16.92 8.19
N PHE A 101 -10.79 -16.54 6.94
CA PHE A 101 -10.91 -15.16 6.48
C PHE A 101 -12.37 -14.69 6.50
N LYS A 102 -13.30 -15.50 6.01
CA LYS A 102 -14.75 -15.20 6.04
C LYS A 102 -15.27 -15.13 7.47
N ASP A 103 -14.78 -15.99 8.36
CA ASP A 103 -15.19 -15.95 9.78
C ASP A 103 -14.71 -14.65 10.46
N LYS A 104 -13.50 -14.18 10.13
CA LYS A 104 -12.91 -12.98 10.75
C LYS A 104 -13.46 -11.67 10.19
N TYR A 105 -13.69 -11.58 8.89
CA TYR A 105 -14.05 -10.33 8.21
C TYR A 105 -15.47 -10.31 7.62
N GLY A 106 -16.19 -11.41 7.67
CA GLY A 106 -17.47 -11.59 6.99
C GLY A 106 -17.32 -11.99 5.51
N ASP A 107 -18.44 -12.31 4.87
CA ASP A 107 -18.44 -12.67 3.46
C ASP A 107 -18.41 -11.42 2.56
N MET A 108 -17.24 -11.15 1.97
CA MET A 108 -17.04 -10.01 1.06
C MET A 108 -17.49 -10.29 -0.37
N GLN A 109 -17.84 -11.54 -0.69
CA GLN A 109 -18.19 -11.94 -2.05
C GLN A 109 -19.33 -11.12 -2.68
N PRO A 110 -20.43 -10.78 -1.97
CA PRO A 110 -21.49 -9.94 -2.53
C PRO A 110 -21.00 -8.54 -2.90
N ARG A 111 -20.23 -7.89 -2.02
CA ARG A 111 -19.65 -6.56 -2.27
C ARG A 111 -18.77 -6.57 -3.51
N ILE A 112 -17.87 -7.55 -3.60
CA ILE A 112 -16.94 -7.69 -4.73
C ILE A 112 -17.71 -7.94 -6.03
N ALA A 113 -18.68 -8.86 -6.02
CA ALA A 113 -19.49 -9.17 -7.19
C ALA A 113 -20.29 -7.95 -7.66
N ASN A 114 -20.88 -7.18 -6.74
CA ASN A 114 -21.62 -5.96 -7.06
C ASN A 114 -20.73 -4.90 -7.68
N VAL A 115 -19.55 -4.64 -7.11
CA VAL A 115 -18.59 -3.65 -7.66
C VAL A 115 -18.09 -4.08 -9.04
N LEU A 116 -17.73 -5.35 -9.22
CA LEU A 116 -17.27 -5.85 -10.51
C LEU A 116 -18.37 -5.77 -11.58
N TYR A 117 -19.58 -6.22 -11.24
CA TYR A 117 -20.70 -6.18 -12.17
C TYR A 117 -21.06 -4.74 -12.54
N SER A 118 -21.24 -3.84 -11.57
CA SER A 118 -21.60 -2.45 -11.86
C SER A 118 -20.53 -1.73 -12.67
N THR A 119 -19.25 -2.02 -12.42
CA THR A 119 -18.14 -1.45 -13.20
C THR A 119 -18.17 -1.95 -14.64
N LEU A 120 -18.36 -3.26 -14.86
CA LEU A 120 -18.37 -3.83 -16.21
C LEU A 120 -19.61 -3.43 -17.00
N ASP A 121 -20.77 -3.38 -16.37
CA ASP A 121 -22.03 -2.88 -16.94
C ASP A 121 -21.90 -1.43 -17.42
N GLN A 122 -21.27 -0.55 -16.63
CA GLN A 122 -20.96 0.82 -17.03
C GLN A 122 -19.99 0.91 -18.22
N LEU A 123 -19.05 -0.04 -18.34
CA LEU A 123 -18.08 -0.07 -19.43
C LEU A 123 -18.67 -0.63 -20.73
N GLU A 124 -19.70 -1.47 -20.66
CA GLU A 124 -20.34 -2.11 -21.82
C GLU A 124 -21.00 -1.08 -22.76
N GLY A 125 -21.53 0.02 -22.20
CA GLY A 125 -22.18 1.09 -22.97
C GLY A 125 -21.23 2.06 -23.69
N LEU A 126 -19.91 1.87 -23.58
CA LEU A 126 -18.92 2.81 -24.12
C LEU A 126 -18.50 2.47 -25.54
N LEU A 127 -18.15 3.51 -26.31
CA LEU A 127 -17.56 3.32 -27.63
C LEU A 127 -16.20 2.60 -27.52
N PRO A 128 -15.79 1.80 -28.52
CA PRO A 128 -14.46 1.21 -28.53
C PRO A 128 -13.37 2.30 -28.45
N GLY A 129 -12.49 2.20 -27.47
CA GLY A 129 -11.48 3.22 -27.21
C GLY A 129 -10.54 2.89 -26.06
N LYS A 130 -9.60 3.79 -25.78
CA LYS A 130 -8.71 3.71 -24.63
C LYS A 130 -9.27 4.56 -23.50
N TYR A 131 -9.41 3.93 -22.34
CA TYR A 131 -9.97 4.55 -21.15
C TYR A 131 -9.02 4.43 -19.97
N VAL A 132 -9.03 5.44 -19.10
CA VAL A 132 -8.28 5.46 -17.85
C VAL A 132 -9.29 5.65 -16.72
N LEU A 133 -9.34 4.68 -15.82
CA LEU A 133 -10.07 4.79 -14.57
C LEU A 133 -9.14 5.37 -13.51
N HIS A 134 -9.49 6.52 -12.94
CA HIS A 134 -8.68 7.22 -11.95
C HIS A 134 -9.50 7.48 -10.70
N HIS A 135 -8.94 7.14 -9.54
CA HIS A 135 -9.58 7.41 -8.25
C HIS A 135 -8.83 8.54 -7.54
N ASP A 136 -9.54 9.62 -7.22
CA ASP A 136 -9.06 10.72 -6.40
C ASP A 136 -9.71 10.60 -5.01
N PRO A 137 -8.94 10.56 -3.90
CA PRO A 137 -9.48 10.48 -2.55
C PRO A 137 -10.48 11.58 -2.19
N SER A 138 -10.40 12.76 -2.85
CA SER A 138 -11.34 13.86 -2.64
C SER A 138 -12.77 13.54 -3.12
N HIS A 139 -12.93 12.57 -4.01
CA HIS A 139 -14.22 12.14 -4.57
C HIS A 139 -14.84 10.93 -3.85
N GLY A 140 -14.32 10.56 -2.68
CA GLY A 140 -14.93 9.52 -1.82
C GLY A 140 -14.73 8.12 -2.39
N GLU A 141 -15.81 7.41 -2.70
CA GLU A 141 -15.74 6.04 -3.28
C GLU A 141 -15.80 6.06 -4.81
N ASN A 142 -15.98 7.24 -5.42
CA ASN A 142 -16.17 7.36 -6.85
C ASN A 142 -14.82 7.37 -7.59
N ALA A 143 -14.80 6.78 -8.78
CA ALA A 143 -13.70 6.88 -9.72
C ALA A 143 -14.15 7.63 -10.99
N MET A 144 -13.24 8.42 -11.56
CA MET A 144 -13.45 9.15 -12.81
C MET A 144 -12.96 8.30 -13.98
N LEU A 145 -13.75 8.26 -15.06
CA LEU A 145 -13.38 7.58 -16.29
C LEU A 145 -13.01 8.60 -17.38
N TYR A 146 -11.75 8.60 -17.78
CA TYR A 146 -11.25 9.46 -18.84
C TYR A 146 -11.15 8.69 -20.16
N SER A 147 -11.57 9.32 -21.26
CA SER A 147 -11.38 8.79 -22.61
C SER A 147 -10.19 9.47 -23.27
N GLN A 148 -9.32 8.71 -23.94
CA GLN A 148 -8.22 9.26 -24.71
C GLN A 148 -8.74 9.79 -26.06
N LYS A 149 -9.33 10.98 -26.08
CA LYS A 149 -9.66 11.66 -27.35
C LYS A 149 -8.42 12.33 -27.93
N ALA A 150 -8.15 12.08 -29.21
CA ALA A 150 -7.23 12.87 -30.00
C ALA A 150 -7.88 14.25 -30.26
N SER A 151 -7.72 15.20 -29.34
CA SER A 151 -8.16 16.58 -29.56
C SER A 151 -7.07 17.57 -29.21
N SER A 152 -6.81 18.46 -30.17
CA SER A 152 -5.95 19.65 -30.21
C SER A 152 -6.24 20.68 -29.09
N GLY A 153 -6.12 20.29 -27.83
CA GLY A 153 -6.19 21.16 -26.64
C GLY A 153 -5.09 20.79 -25.63
N PRO A 154 -4.90 21.54 -24.53
CA PRO A 154 -3.81 21.26 -23.59
C PRO A 154 -4.06 19.89 -22.97
N THR A 155 -3.34 18.91 -23.50
CA THR A 155 -3.35 17.52 -23.08
C THR A 155 -3.10 17.49 -21.58
N LEU A 156 -4.03 16.90 -20.82
CA LEU A 156 -3.72 16.31 -19.53
C LEU A 156 -2.73 15.17 -19.79
N LEU A 157 -1.46 15.54 -19.97
CA LEU A 157 -0.35 14.61 -19.95
C LEU A 157 -0.27 14.13 -18.51
N LEU A 158 -0.71 12.89 -18.27
CA LEU A 158 -0.39 12.18 -17.04
C LEU A 158 1.13 12.01 -17.03
N HIS A 159 1.83 12.99 -16.45
CA HIS A 159 3.27 12.98 -16.30
C HIS A 159 3.60 12.25 -15.00
N LEU A 160 4.16 11.06 -15.13
CA LEU A 160 4.71 10.33 -13.99
C LEU A 160 6.09 10.94 -13.72
N ASP A 161 6.15 11.93 -12.84
CA ASP A 161 7.41 12.56 -12.45
C ASP A 161 8.07 11.73 -11.33
N ILE A 162 9.00 10.85 -11.70
CA ILE A 162 9.81 10.09 -10.76
C ILE A 162 11.17 10.77 -10.67
N ASP A 163 11.32 11.67 -9.71
CA ASP A 163 12.63 12.24 -9.39
C ASP A 163 13.42 11.25 -8.53
N LEU A 164 14.24 10.43 -9.19
CA LEU A 164 15.15 9.47 -8.55
C LEU A 164 16.28 10.15 -7.77
N ASN A 165 16.46 11.47 -7.91
CA ASN A 165 17.48 12.26 -7.22
C ASN A 165 16.89 13.15 -6.12
N ALA A 166 15.56 13.15 -5.93
CA ALA A 166 14.94 13.83 -4.81
C ALA A 166 15.51 13.24 -3.51
N SER A 167 16.03 14.09 -2.62
CA SER A 167 16.47 13.63 -1.30
C SER A 167 15.30 12.93 -0.63
N PRO A 168 15.49 11.76 0.00
CA PRO A 168 14.41 11.11 0.74
C PRO A 168 13.81 12.14 1.70
N PRO A 169 12.47 12.25 1.76
CA PRO A 169 11.83 13.20 2.66
C PRO A 169 12.43 12.99 4.04
N SER A 170 12.96 14.06 4.65
CA SER A 170 13.42 14.02 6.02
C SER A 170 12.23 13.55 6.86
N ASP A 171 12.34 12.36 7.45
CA ASP A 171 11.27 11.64 8.14
C ASP A 171 10.14 11.12 7.22
N GLU A 172 10.20 9.83 6.88
CA GLU A 172 9.01 9.08 6.43
C GLU A 172 7.86 9.16 7.46
N SER A 173 8.17 9.40 8.74
CA SER A 173 7.18 9.63 9.80
C SER A 173 6.32 10.89 9.58
N THR A 174 6.83 11.89 8.83
CA THR A 174 6.06 13.08 8.39
C THR A 174 5.23 12.85 7.12
N SER A 175 5.39 11.71 6.44
CA SER A 175 4.69 11.40 5.19
C SER A 175 3.25 10.89 5.44
N LEU A 176 2.97 10.41 6.65
CA LEU A 176 1.62 10.08 7.09
C LEU A 176 0.87 11.36 7.46
N LYS A 177 0.22 11.98 6.46
CA LYS A 177 -0.67 13.13 6.67
C LYS A 177 -1.85 12.80 7.60
N THR A 178 -2.15 11.52 7.79
CA THR A 178 -3.26 11.04 8.62
C THR A 178 -2.79 9.84 9.42
N ALA A 179 -3.05 9.85 10.72
CA ALA A 179 -2.76 8.71 11.58
C ALA A 179 -3.56 7.47 11.12
N PRO A 180 -2.94 6.29 11.04
CA PRO A 180 -3.65 5.08 10.66
C PRO A 180 -4.71 4.72 11.71
N THR A 181 -5.81 4.13 11.26
CA THR A 181 -6.81 3.58 12.17
C THR A 181 -6.24 2.32 12.83
N LEU A 182 -6.21 2.31 14.17
CA LEU A 182 -5.75 1.16 14.95
C LEU A 182 -6.89 0.19 15.23
N CYS A 183 -6.57 -1.09 15.39
CA CYS A 183 -7.48 -2.14 15.86
C CYS A 183 -6.99 -2.75 17.18
N ASP A 184 -7.87 -3.52 17.80
CA ASP A 184 -7.69 -4.23 19.07
C ASP A 184 -6.89 -5.55 18.93
N ASP A 185 -6.23 -5.76 17.79
CA ASP A 185 -5.37 -6.92 17.58
C ASP A 185 -4.21 -6.91 18.60
N LEU A 186 -4.08 -8.02 19.33
CA LEU A 186 -3.10 -8.17 20.39
C LEU A 186 -1.70 -8.52 19.84
N LEU A 187 -0.86 -7.51 19.67
CA LEU A 187 0.56 -7.67 19.33
C LEU A 187 1.41 -8.25 20.49
N PRO A 188 2.57 -8.88 20.21
CA PRO A 188 3.46 -9.44 21.22
C PRO A 188 3.90 -8.42 22.29
N VAL A 189 4.10 -7.15 21.91
CA VAL A 189 4.48 -6.07 22.83
C VAL A 189 3.41 -5.83 23.90
N HIS A 190 2.12 -5.95 23.58
CA HIS A 190 1.02 -5.82 24.52
C HIS A 190 1.03 -6.94 25.56
N LYS A 191 1.33 -8.17 25.12
CA LYS A 191 1.48 -9.33 26.03
C LYS A 191 2.67 -9.15 26.97
N PHE A 192 3.80 -8.67 26.44
CA PHE A 192 5.00 -8.43 27.22
C PHE A 192 4.81 -7.32 28.27
N ARG A 193 4.19 -6.19 27.87
CA ARG A 193 3.95 -5.03 28.75
C ARG A 193 2.73 -5.19 29.66
N ARG A 194 1.92 -6.24 29.46
CA ARG A 194 0.62 -6.44 30.14
C ARG A 194 -0.31 -5.23 30.00
N THR A 195 -0.28 -4.62 28.82
CA THR A 195 -1.14 -3.48 28.46
C THR A 195 -2.13 -3.93 27.39
N LEU A 196 -3.33 -3.35 27.41
CA LEU A 196 -4.30 -3.57 26.34
C LEU A 196 -3.85 -2.81 25.07
N PRO A 197 -4.21 -3.32 23.87
CA PRO A 197 -4.09 -2.52 22.65
C PRO A 197 -4.92 -1.24 22.78
N CYS A 198 -4.51 -0.19 22.08
CA CYS A 198 -5.14 1.12 22.09
C CYS A 198 -5.19 1.80 23.47
N ALA A 199 -4.39 1.32 24.43
CA ALA A 199 -4.26 1.93 25.76
C ALA A 199 -2.95 2.72 25.88
N PHE A 200 -3.01 3.87 26.54
CA PHE A 200 -1.81 4.61 26.90
C PHE A 200 -1.04 3.86 27.99
N THR A 201 0.29 3.84 27.89
CA THR A 201 1.11 3.29 28.99
C THR A 201 0.97 4.18 30.23
N PRO A 202 0.64 3.61 31.41
CA PRO A 202 0.61 4.38 32.66
C PRO A 202 2.02 4.71 33.17
N TYR A 203 3.07 4.10 32.59
CA TYR A 203 4.44 4.23 33.04
C TYR A 203 5.18 5.32 32.27
N LYS A 204 5.52 6.42 32.97
CA LYS A 204 6.26 7.55 32.39
C LYS A 204 7.61 7.16 31.78
N ASP A 205 8.27 6.16 32.36
CA ASP A 205 9.58 5.69 31.90
C ASP A 205 9.53 4.91 30.58
N GLN A 206 8.34 4.45 30.20
CA GLN A 206 8.07 3.73 28.96
C GLN A 206 7.56 4.64 27.85
N LEU A 207 7.30 5.93 28.14
CA LEU A 207 6.99 6.89 27.09
C LEU A 207 8.25 7.20 26.29
N PRO A 208 8.17 7.31 24.94
CA PRO A 208 9.27 7.80 24.15
C PRO A 208 9.71 9.17 24.71
N LYS A 209 10.89 9.21 25.33
CA LYS A 209 11.48 10.48 25.76
C LYS A 209 11.62 11.32 24.50
N HIS A 210 11.06 12.52 24.51
CA HIS A 210 11.10 13.46 23.38
C HIS A 210 12.46 13.35 22.69
N VAL A 211 12.45 13.00 21.39
CA VAL A 211 13.67 12.98 20.59
C VAL A 211 14.34 14.33 20.81
N PRO A 212 15.56 14.37 21.38
CA PRO A 212 16.23 15.63 21.64
C PRO A 212 16.28 16.36 20.30
N LYS A 213 15.72 17.58 20.27
CA LYS A 213 15.71 18.44 19.08
C LYS A 213 17.06 18.31 18.41
N THR A 214 17.09 17.83 17.17
CA THR A 214 18.32 17.77 16.37
C THR A 214 19.02 19.11 16.54
N PRO A 215 20.27 19.14 17.03
CA PRO A 215 20.94 20.39 17.34
C PRO A 215 20.90 21.24 16.07
N ALA A 216 20.36 22.46 16.19
CA ALA A 216 20.26 23.41 15.10
C ALA A 216 21.61 23.44 14.37
N ARG A 217 21.58 23.17 13.05
CA ARG A 217 22.74 23.10 12.16
C ARG A 217 23.89 23.95 12.70
N SER A 218 24.95 23.28 13.15
CA SER A 218 26.18 23.95 13.53
C SER A 218 26.55 24.91 12.41
N LYS A 219 26.69 26.20 12.75
CA LYS A 219 27.13 27.26 11.85
C LYS A 219 28.23 26.73 10.93
N THR A 220 28.12 27.02 9.64
CA THR A 220 29.12 26.66 8.64
C THR A 220 30.52 26.95 9.15
N PRO A 221 31.50 26.03 8.92
CA PRO A 221 32.85 26.22 9.41
C PRO A 221 33.41 27.56 8.89
N PRO A 222 34.21 28.29 9.71
CA PRO A 222 34.77 29.56 9.30
C PRO A 222 35.55 29.38 8.00
N GLN A 223 35.24 30.21 7.00
CA GLN A 223 35.94 30.16 5.72
C GLN A 223 37.45 30.31 5.95
N ALA A 224 38.22 29.39 5.39
CA ALA A 224 39.68 29.43 5.44
C ALA A 224 40.20 30.79 4.95
N ILE A 225 41.15 31.35 5.70
CA ILE A 225 41.82 32.62 5.43
C ILE A 225 42.29 32.63 3.97
N LYS A 226 41.65 33.49 3.14
CA LYS A 226 42.10 33.73 1.77
C LYS A 226 43.45 34.44 1.84
N TRP A 227 44.52 33.76 1.42
CA TRP A 227 45.83 34.40 1.26
C TRP A 227 45.75 35.54 0.24
N PRO A 228 46.39 36.69 0.49
CA PRO A 228 46.40 37.80 -0.46
C PRO A 228 47.11 37.36 -1.73
N ARG A 229 46.43 37.53 -2.87
CA ARG A 229 47.03 37.34 -4.19
C ARG A 229 48.27 38.23 -4.29
N ARG A 230 49.45 37.61 -4.44
CA ARG A 230 50.69 38.32 -4.76
C ARG A 230 50.47 39.14 -6.03
N TYR A 231 50.57 40.47 -5.91
CA TYR A 231 50.68 41.37 -7.04
C TYR A 231 51.92 40.96 -7.86
N ARG A 232 51.71 40.45 -9.07
CA ARG A 232 52.77 40.39 -10.09
C ARG A 232 52.91 41.80 -10.66
N ASN A 233 53.98 42.50 -10.29
CA ASN A 233 54.41 43.67 -11.02
C ASN A 233 54.86 43.24 -12.43
N PRO A 234 54.36 43.85 -13.51
CA PRO A 234 54.97 43.69 -14.82
C PRO A 234 56.31 44.43 -14.83
N LYS A 235 57.36 43.74 -15.27
CA LYS A 235 58.67 44.35 -15.52
C LYS A 235 58.54 45.33 -16.70
N LYS A 236 59.07 46.54 -16.49
CA LYS A 236 59.31 47.56 -17.51
C LYS A 236 60.17 47.02 -18.65
N LYS A 237 59.82 47.40 -19.87
CA LYS A 237 60.75 47.92 -20.88
C LYS A 237 60.15 49.20 -21.43
#